data_AF-A0A382JIS8-F1
#
_entry.id   AF-A0A382JIS8-F1
#
_cell.length_a   1.000
_cell.length_b   1.000
_cell.length_c   1.000
_cell.angle_alpha   90.00
_cell.angle_beta   90.00
_cell.angle_gamma   90.00
#
_symmetry.space_group_name_H-M   'P 1'
#
loop_
_entity.id
_entity.type
_entity.pdbx_description
1 polymer ?
#
loop_
_entity_poly.entity_id
_entity_poly.type
_entity_poly.pdbx_seq_one_letter_code
_entity_poly.pdbx_strand_id
1 'polypeptide(L)'
;MVIGGKGGIGQAAVRRLSNDGFNVYATYFNKPLKQKIKNINYIKCDVTIDQNIKNMIDVVTRKNNSIDVIVFSITPPIKNISVLDIKSNDVDQHFQIQVMSLIKIISLLKEQFKKKYKTKIIV
;
A
#
# COMPACT_ATOMS: atom_id res chain seq x y z
N MET A 1 -1.13 -2.12 8.19
CA MET A 1 -0.30 -2.16 6.97
C MET A 1 -0.44 -0.84 6.22
N VAL A 2 0.66 -0.26 5.74
CA VAL A 2 0.69 1.00 4.99
C VAL A 2 1.29 0.78 3.61
N ILE A 3 0.48 0.97 2.57
CA ILE A 3 0.87 0.86 1.17
C ILE A 3 1.34 2.24 0.71
N GLY A 4 2.56 2.32 0.19
CA GLY A 4 3.22 3.60 -0.07
C GLY A 4 3.86 4.24 1.16
N GLY A 5 4.19 3.45 2.19
CA GLY A 5 4.74 3.91 3.47
C GLY A 5 6.10 4.62 3.43
N LYS A 6 6.68 4.83 2.24
CA LYS A 6 7.89 5.63 2.04
C LYS A 6 7.62 7.12 1.85
N GLY A 7 6.54 7.49 1.18
CA GLY A 7 6.26 8.89 0.76
C GLY A 7 5.48 9.66 1.82
N GLY A 8 5.55 10.99 1.78
CA GLY A 8 4.92 11.96 2.70
C GLY A 8 3.86 11.41 3.67
N ILE A 9 2.61 11.33 3.22
CA ILE A 9 1.46 10.88 4.04
C ILE A 9 1.65 9.44 4.53
N GLY A 10 2.06 8.52 3.65
CA GLY A 10 2.32 7.13 4.02
C GLY A 10 3.38 6.99 5.13
N GLN A 11 4.47 7.77 5.08
CA GLN A 11 5.49 7.74 6.13
C GLN A 11 4.98 8.32 7.44
N ALA A 12 4.19 9.40 7.39
CA ALA A 12 3.55 9.97 8.58
C ALA A 12 2.60 8.95 9.23
N ALA A 13 1.81 8.23 8.43
CA ALA A 13 0.95 7.15 8.90
C ALA A 13 1.75 6.00 9.53
N VAL A 14 2.87 5.59 8.93
CA VAL A 14 3.77 4.57 9.52
C VAL A 14 4.28 5.02 10.89
N ARG A 15 4.76 6.27 11.02
CA ARG A 15 5.23 6.81 12.30
C ARG A 15 4.13 6.83 13.35
N ARG A 16 2.95 7.34 12.99
CA ARG A 16 1.82 7.44 13.91
C ARG A 16 1.37 6.06 14.39
N LEU A 17 1.11 5.14 13.46
CA LEU A 17 0.68 3.78 13.80
C LEU A 17 1.73 3.04 14.64
N SER A 18 3.02 3.22 14.34
CA SER A 18 4.09 2.62 15.14
C SER A 18 4.13 3.17 16.56
N ASN A 19 3.96 4.49 16.72
CA ASN A 19 3.95 5.12 18.04
C ASN A 19 2.71 4.71 18.85
N ASP A 20 1.59 4.45 18.17
CA ASP A 20 0.35 3.95 18.76
C ASP A 20 0.43 2.44 19.11
N GLY A 21 1.59 1.79 18.92
CA GLY A 21 1.83 0.39 19.32
C GLY A 21 1.39 -0.66 18.29
N PHE A 22 1.03 -0.26 17.08
CA PHE A 22 0.68 -1.23 16.02
C PHE A 22 1.92 -1.96 15.51
N ASN A 23 1.76 -3.23 15.14
CA ASN A 23 2.75 -3.93 14.32
C ASN A 23 2.63 -3.48 12.86
N VAL A 24 3.53 -2.57 12.44
CA VAL A 24 3.41 -1.92 11.14
C VAL A 24 4.27 -2.61 10.07
N TYR A 25 3.59 -2.99 8.99
CA TYR A 25 4.21 -3.30 7.70
C TYR A 25 4.04 -2.13 6.75
N ALA A 26 5.11 -1.73 6.07
CA ALA A 26 5.14 -0.58 5.18
C ALA A 26 5.72 -0.97 3.81
N THR A 27 5.07 -0.59 2.72
CA THR A 27 5.58 -0.89 1.37
C THR A 27 6.35 0.26 0.73
N TYR A 28 7.26 -0.08 -0.18
CA TYR A 28 7.97 0.88 -1.02
C TYR A 28 8.18 0.32 -2.44
N PHE A 29 8.25 1.21 -3.42
CA PHE A 29 8.43 0.83 -4.84
C PHE A 29 9.92 0.70 -5.22
N ASN A 30 10.64 1.83 -5.35
CA ASN A 30 12.01 1.82 -5.91
C ASN A 30 13.11 1.52 -4.89
N LYS A 31 13.40 2.49 -4.01
CA LYS A 31 14.52 2.41 -3.05
C LYS A 31 14.00 2.32 -1.63
N PRO A 32 14.65 1.55 -0.74
CA PRO A 32 14.31 1.55 0.68
C PRO A 32 14.48 2.96 1.27
N LEU A 33 13.88 3.19 2.44
CA LEU A 33 14.04 4.44 3.18
C LEU A 33 15.49 4.62 3.62
N LYS A 34 16.01 5.85 3.52
CA LYS A 34 17.34 6.21 4.03
C LYS A 34 17.41 6.09 5.56
N GLN A 35 16.34 6.48 6.25
CA GLN A 35 16.18 6.27 7.69
C GLN A 35 14.99 5.35 7.91
N LYS A 36 15.27 4.12 8.35
CA LYS A 36 14.23 3.19 8.77
C LYS A 36 13.77 3.57 10.17
N ILE A 37 12.47 3.60 10.37
CA ILE A 37 11.89 3.65 11.71
C ILE A 37 12.16 2.28 12.35
N LYS A 38 12.61 2.25 13.61
CA LYS A 38 12.87 1.00 14.33
C LYS A 38 11.58 0.17 14.38
N ASN A 39 11.72 -1.14 14.32
CA ASN A 39 10.61 -2.11 14.44
C ASN A 39 9.54 -2.04 13.34
N ILE A 40 9.85 -1.47 12.17
CA ILE A 40 8.97 -1.51 10.99
C ILE A 40 9.45 -2.56 9.99
N ASN A 41 8.50 -3.37 9.52
CA ASN A 41 8.76 -4.35 8.46
C ASN A 41 8.53 -3.70 7.09
N TYR A 42 9.61 -3.39 6.38
CA TYR A 42 9.53 -2.81 5.03
C TYR A 42 9.50 -3.87 3.94
N ILE A 43 8.50 -3.83 3.07
CA ILE A 43 8.30 -4.78 1.97
C ILE A 43 8.41 -4.03 0.64
N LYS A 44 9.29 -4.48 -0.26
CA LYS A 44 9.30 -3.95 -1.63
C LYS A 44 8.06 -4.46 -2.36
N CYS A 45 7.27 -3.57 -2.93
CA CYS A 45 6.06 -3.92 -3.66
C CYS A 45 5.83 -2.92 -4.79
N ASP A 46 5.86 -3.40 -6.02
CA ASP A 46 5.26 -2.73 -7.16
C ASP A 46 3.79 -3.13 -7.24
N VAL A 47 2.88 -2.18 -7.07
CA VAL A 47 1.43 -2.44 -7.08
C VAL A 47 0.87 -2.68 -8.49
N THR A 48 1.66 -2.44 -9.53
CA THR A 48 1.28 -2.77 -10.91
C THR A 48 1.56 -4.24 -11.24
N ILE A 49 2.29 -4.94 -10.37
CA ILE A 49 2.65 -6.35 -10.52
C ILE A 49 1.82 -7.20 -9.55
N ASP A 50 0.85 -7.93 -10.07
CA ASP A 50 -0.04 -8.80 -9.30
C ASP A 50 0.69 -9.74 -8.33
N GLN A 51 1.81 -10.32 -8.76
CA GLN A 51 2.60 -11.22 -7.94
C GLN A 51 3.25 -10.51 -6.75
N ASN A 52 3.64 -9.24 -6.91
CA ASN A 52 4.19 -8.44 -5.80
C ASN A 52 3.11 -8.20 -4.73
N ILE A 53 1.89 -7.86 -5.14
CA ILE A 53 0.76 -7.68 -4.21
C ILE A 53 0.47 -9.00 -3.47
N LYS A 54 0.36 -10.11 -4.18
CA LYS A 54 0.14 -11.44 -3.57
C LYS A 54 1.21 -11.77 -2.54
N ASN A 55 2.48 -11.67 -2.91
CA ASN A 55 3.60 -11.96 -2.02
C ASN A 55 3.58 -11.05 -0.78
N MET A 56 3.24 -9.77 -0.96
CA MET A 56 3.14 -8.82 0.13
C MET A 56 2.02 -9.19 1.13
N ILE A 57 0.82 -9.55 0.64
CA ILE A 57 -0.29 -10.00 1.50
C ILE A 57 0.06 -11.31 2.21
N ASP A 58 0.68 -12.26 1.50
CA ASP A 58 1.11 -13.53 2.06
C ASP A 58 2.13 -13.36 3.19
N VAL A 59 3.13 -12.48 3.02
CA VAL A 59 4.13 -12.22 4.06
C VAL A 59 3.49 -11.70 5.35
N VAL A 60 2.51 -10.81 5.24
CA VAL A 60 1.84 -10.23 6.41
C VAL A 60 0.90 -11.25 7.05
N THR A 61 0.06 -11.92 6.26
CA THR A 61 -0.93 -12.86 6.77
C THR A 61 -0.30 -14.14 7.35
N ARG A 62 0.83 -14.63 6.82
CA ARG A 62 1.55 -15.76 7.41
C ARG A 62 2.18 -15.43 8.77
N LYS A 63 2.61 -14.18 8.97
CA LYS A 63 3.24 -13.75 10.23
C LYS A 63 2.24 -13.31 11.29
N ASN A 64 1.07 -12.81 10.88
CA ASN A 64 0.13 -12.13 11.78
C ASN A 64 -1.31 -12.67 11.73
N ASN A 65 -1.58 -13.70 10.92
CA ASN A 65 -2.89 -14.30 10.63
C ASN A 65 -3.91 -13.39 9.94
N SER A 66 -3.94 -12.09 10.26
CA SER A 66 -4.86 -11.10 9.72
C SER A 66 -4.23 -9.72 9.58
N ILE A 67 -4.94 -8.82 8.89
CA ILE A 67 -4.60 -7.41 8.71
C ILE A 67 -5.74 -6.54 9.23
N ASP A 68 -5.56 -5.82 10.33
CA ASP A 68 -6.64 -5.01 10.92
C ASP A 68 -6.85 -3.66 10.23
N VAL A 69 -5.77 -3.08 9.70
CA VAL A 69 -5.78 -1.75 9.10
C VAL A 69 -4.95 -1.74 7.82
N ILE A 70 -5.50 -1.17 6.75
CA ILE A 70 -4.81 -0.86 5.51
C ILE A 70 -4.90 0.64 5.29
N VAL A 71 -3.76 1.31 5.24
CA VAL A 71 -3.64 2.69 4.78
C VAL A 71 -3.07 2.65 3.37
N PHE A 72 -3.83 3.14 2.40
CA PHE A 72 -3.47 3.15 1.00
C PHE A 72 -3.06 4.56 0.59
N SER A 73 -1.75 4.81 0.55
CA SER A 73 -1.20 6.15 0.29
C SER A 73 -0.20 6.09 -0.86
N ILE A 74 -0.72 5.87 -2.07
CA ILE A 74 0.09 5.79 -3.29
C ILE A 74 -0.45 6.70 -4.38
N THR A 75 0.47 7.29 -5.11
CA THR A 75 0.17 8.14 -6.26
C THR A 75 1.34 7.99 -7.25
N PRO A 76 1.07 7.81 -8.56
CA PRO A 76 2.12 8.00 -9.54
C PRO A 76 2.65 9.44 -9.52
N PRO A 77 3.82 9.72 -10.10
CA PRO A 77 4.29 11.09 -10.26
C PRO A 77 3.25 11.93 -10.99
N ILE A 78 2.80 13.02 -10.36
CA ILE A 78 1.88 13.98 -10.98
C ILE A 78 2.68 14.78 -12.01
N LYS A 79 2.27 14.73 -13.27
CA LYS A 79 2.83 15.56 -14.34
C LYS A 79 2.12 16.90 -14.34
N ASN A 80 2.90 17.99 -14.32
CA ASN A 80 2.35 19.34 -14.51
C ASN A 80 2.16 19.59 -16.01
N ILE A 81 1.06 19.09 -16.57
CA ILE A 81 0.69 19.23 -17.98
C ILE A 81 -0.70 19.88 -18.09
N SER A 82 -0.95 20.58 -19.19
CA SER A 82 -2.29 21.09 -19.48
C SER A 82 -3.28 19.93 -19.58
N VAL A 83 -4.52 20.17 -19.15
CA VAL A 83 -5.61 19.19 -19.30
C VAL A 83 -5.83 18.82 -20.77
N LEU A 84 -5.58 19.76 -21.69
CA LEU A 84 -5.71 19.55 -23.13
C LEU A 84 -4.61 18.64 -23.70
N ASP A 85 -3.49 18.48 -22.99
CA ASP A 85 -2.33 17.70 -23.41
C ASP A 85 -2.25 16.32 -22.71
N ILE A 86 -3.24 15.97 -21.88
CA ILE A 86 -3.29 14.69 -21.17
C ILE A 86 -3.44 13.56 -22.18
N LYS A 87 -2.55 12.55 -22.10
CA LYS A 87 -2.66 11.33 -22.91
C LYS A 87 -3.44 10.27 -22.12
N SER A 88 -4.10 9.36 -22.83
CA SER A 88 -4.81 8.23 -22.21
C SER A 88 -3.91 7.44 -21.27
N ASN A 89 -2.64 7.22 -21.66
CA ASN A 89 -1.67 6.52 -20.82
C ASN A 89 -1.38 7.21 -19.48
N ASP A 90 -1.49 8.54 -19.40
CA ASP A 90 -1.34 9.27 -18.13
C ASP A 90 -2.52 8.93 -17.20
N VAL A 91 -3.74 8.92 -17.73
CA VAL A 91 -4.95 8.54 -17.00
C VAL A 91 -4.91 7.06 -16.60
N ASP A 92 -4.59 6.19 -17.54
CA ASP A 92 -4.51 4.75 -17.33
C ASP A 92 -3.53 4.42 -16.21
N GLN A 93 -2.37 5.07 -16.17
CA GLN A 93 -1.40 4.88 -15.09
C GLN A 93 -1.98 5.23 -13.72
N HIS A 94 -2.74 6.32 -13.61
CA HIS A 94 -3.43 6.69 -12.37
C HIS A 94 -4.49 5.66 -11.98
N PHE A 95 -5.31 5.20 -12.91
CA PHE A 95 -6.32 4.17 -12.65
C PHE A 95 -5.71 2.83 -12.24
N GLN A 96 -4.67 2.39 -12.94
CA GLN A 96 -3.99 1.14 -12.62
C GLN A 96 -3.37 1.17 -11.22
N ILE A 97 -2.69 2.26 -10.88
CA ILE A 97 -2.02 2.37 -9.59
C ILE A 97 -3.02 2.61 -8.46
N GLN A 98 -3.98 3.52 -8.60
CA GLN A 98 -4.82 3.92 -7.47
C GLN A 98 -6.08 3.05 -7.32
N VAL A 99 -6.73 2.68 -8.43
CA VAL A 99 -8.03 1.99 -8.40
C VAL A 99 -7.84 0.49 -8.51
N MET A 100 -7.19 0.04 -9.58
CA MET A 100 -7.08 -1.40 -9.87
C MET A 100 -6.27 -2.12 -8.80
N SER A 101 -5.17 -1.53 -8.34
CA SER A 101 -4.37 -2.14 -7.29
C SER A 101 -5.12 -2.23 -5.95
N LEU A 102 -5.92 -1.23 -5.58
CA LEU A 102 -6.74 -1.25 -4.37
C LEU A 102 -7.78 -2.37 -4.44
N ILE A 103 -8.50 -2.48 -5.56
CA ILE A 103 -9.47 -3.56 -5.79
C ILE A 103 -8.78 -4.92 -5.66
N LYS A 104 -7.58 -5.05 -6.24
CA LYS A 104 -6.80 -6.29 -6.18
C LYS A 104 -6.42 -6.65 -4.74
N ILE A 105 -5.90 -5.69 -3.97
CA ILE A 105 -5.56 -5.87 -2.56
C ILE A 105 -6.78 -6.36 -1.77
N ILE A 106 -7.93 -5.70 -1.94
CA ILE A 106 -9.19 -6.07 -1.28
C ILE A 106 -9.61 -7.49 -1.68
N SER A 107 -9.52 -7.84 -2.97
CA SER A 107 -9.89 -9.18 -3.46
C SER A 107 -9.06 -10.30 -2.84
N LEU A 108 -7.79 -10.04 -2.53
CA LEU A 108 -6.88 -11.01 -1.90
C LEU A 108 -7.18 -11.22 -0.42
N LEU A 109 -7.91 -10.30 0.22
CA LEU A 109 -8.37 -10.41 1.61
C LEU A 109 -9.69 -11.16 1.74
N LYS A 110 -10.23 -11.74 0.66
CA LYS A 110 -11.49 -12.50 0.67
C LYS A 110 -11.59 -13.54 1.79
N GLU A 111 -10.50 -14.28 2.06
CA GLU A 111 -10.49 -15.33 3.08
C GLU A 111 -10.52 -14.73 4.49
N GLN A 112 -9.87 -13.59 4.69
CA GLN A 112 -9.93 -12.83 5.93
C GLN A 112 -11.35 -12.31 6.20
N PHE A 113 -12.03 -11.79 5.17
CA PHE A 113 -13.42 -11.34 5.28
C PHE A 113 -14.40 -12.48 5.54
N LYS A 114 -14.22 -13.64 4.89
CA LYS A 114 -15.01 -14.86 5.18
C LYS A 114 -14.90 -15.29 6.64
N LYS A 115 -13.71 -15.17 7.22
CA LYS A 115 -13.45 -15.42 8.66
C LYS A 115 -13.98 -14.32 9.58
N LYS A 116 -14.68 -13.30 9.05
CA LYS A 116 -15.26 -12.15 9.78
C LYS A 116 -14.24 -11.29 10.53
N TYR A 117 -12.97 -11.32 10.13
CA TYR A 117 -11.99 -10.37 10.66
C TYR A 117 -12.31 -8.95 10.20
N LYS A 118 -12.40 -8.03 11.16
CA LYS A 118 -12.68 -6.61 10.87
C LYS A 118 -11.43 -5.94 10.34
N THR A 119 -11.52 -5.40 9.13
CA THR A 119 -10.42 -4.66 8.49
C THR A 119 -10.88 -3.26 8.18
N LYS A 120 -10.13 -2.25 8.62
CA LYS A 120 -10.36 -0.86 8.24
C LYS A 120 -9.46 -0.51 7.06
N ILE A 121 -10.06 0.07 6.02
CA ILE A 121 -9.34 0.53 4.83
C ILE A 121 -9.46 2.04 4.78
N ILE A 122 -8.32 2.73 4.73
CA ILE A 122 -8.19 4.19 4.65
C ILE A 122 -7.49 4.48 3.33
N VAL A 123 -8.13 5.27 2.47
CA VAL A 123 -7.68 5.64 1.12
C VAL A 123 -7.43 7.14 1.08
#